data_AF-A0A2S2PQI5-F1
#
_entry.id   AF-A0A2S2PQI5-F1
#
_cell.length_a   1.000
_cell.length_b   1.000
_cell.length_c   1.000
_cell.angle_alpha   90.00
_cell.angle_beta   90.00
_cell.angle_gamma   90.00
#
_symmetry.space_group_name_H-M   'P 1'
#
loop_
_entity.id
_entity.type
_entity.pdbx_description
1 polymer ?
#
loop_
_entity_poly.entity_id
_entity_poly.type
_entity_poly.pdbx_seq_one_letter_code
_entity_poly.pdbx_strand_id
1 'polypeptide(L)'
;MSINTHLGKEQSRRDDLESLGHMYMYLARGSLPWQGLKVQNAKERFQKIGEMKKNTPIDSLCEGYPEMAEYMQYVRHLEFYEEPNYRFLRHIFTTALHKNGFEDDQIFDWIDK
;
A
#
# COMPACT_ATOMS: atom_id res chain seq x y z
N MET A 1 -0.58 8.32 2.95
CA MET A 1 -0.66 8.43 4.42
C MET A 1 -0.88 7.07 5.02
N SER A 2 0.00 6.69 5.94
CA SER A 2 -0.08 5.46 6.72
C SER A 2 -1.14 5.56 7.80
N ILE A 3 -1.44 4.44 8.45
CA ILE A 3 -2.29 4.40 9.64
C ILE A 3 -1.67 5.24 10.78
N ASN A 4 -0.34 5.22 10.96
CA ASN A 4 0.32 6.00 12.00
C ASN A 4 0.14 7.52 11.80
N THR A 5 0.19 8.01 10.56
CA THR A 5 -0.11 9.42 10.25
C THR A 5 -1.52 9.78 10.71
N HIS A 6 -2.50 8.89 10.49
CA HIS A 6 -3.88 9.11 10.94
C HIS A 6 -4.03 9.11 12.48
N LEU A 7 -3.12 8.43 13.19
CA LEU A 7 -3.05 8.43 14.65
C LEU A 7 -2.27 9.62 15.23
N GLY A 8 -1.80 10.55 14.38
CA GLY A 8 -1.03 11.71 14.82
C GLY A 8 0.38 11.37 15.32
N LYS A 9 0.90 10.19 14.97
CA LYS A 9 2.29 9.82 15.26
C LYS A 9 3.23 10.50 14.27
N GLU A 10 4.46 10.72 14.71
CA GLU A 10 5.55 11.15 13.83
C GLU A 10 5.74 10.12 12.70
N GLN A 11 6.08 10.62 11.51
CA GLN A 11 6.31 9.78 10.33
C GLN A 11 7.77 9.32 10.29
N SER A 12 7.98 8.08 9.84
CA SER A 12 9.31 7.54 9.53
C SER A 12 9.31 6.75 8.23
N ARG A 13 10.42 6.07 7.93
CA ARG A 13 10.63 5.27 6.70
C ARG A 13 9.49 4.29 6.42
N ARG A 14 8.89 3.69 7.46
CA ARG A 14 7.79 2.74 7.31
C ARG A 14 6.51 3.37 6.77
N ASP A 15 6.28 4.65 7.06
CA ASP A 15 5.04 5.35 6.72
C ASP A 15 5.00 5.73 5.22
N ASP A 16 6.17 6.01 4.65
CA ASP A 16 6.34 6.15 3.19
C ASP A 16 6.07 4.83 2.48
N LEU A 17 6.62 3.71 2.97
CA LEU A 17 6.41 2.39 2.38
C LEU A 17 4.96 1.91 2.50
N GLU A 18 4.30 2.10 3.65
CA GLU A 18 2.88 1.80 3.77
C GLU A 18 2.03 2.68 2.83
N SER A 19 2.42 3.94 2.63
CA SER A 19 1.75 4.83 1.67
C SER A 19 1.95 4.38 0.22
N LEU A 20 3.14 3.90 -0.14
CA LEU A 20 3.40 3.28 -1.45
C LEU A 20 2.56 2.02 -1.66
N GLY A 21 2.45 1.15 -0.65
CA GLY A 21 1.61 -0.05 -0.73
C GLY A 21 0.13 0.29 -0.99
N HIS A 22 -0.41 1.31 -0.32
CA HIS A 22 -1.75 1.81 -0.62
C HIS A 22 -1.88 2.36 -2.05
N MET A 23 -0.85 3.06 -2.56
CA MET A 23 -0.84 3.56 -3.94
C MET A 23 -0.81 2.41 -4.96
N TYR A 24 -0.01 1.38 -4.75
CA TYR A 24 0.02 0.20 -5.62
C TYR A 24 -1.35 -0.49 -5.66
N MET A 25 -2.01 -0.67 -4.51
CA MET A 25 -3.36 -1.23 -4.48
C MET A 25 -4.39 -0.34 -5.18
N TYR A 26 -4.24 0.98 -5.09
CA TYR A 26 -5.08 1.91 -5.85
C TYR A 26 -4.90 1.74 -7.36
N LEU A 27 -3.66 1.64 -7.85
CA LEU A 27 -3.38 1.42 -9.27
C LEU A 27 -3.96 0.07 -9.75
N ALA A 28 -3.76 -0.99 -8.96
CA ALA A 28 -4.23 -2.34 -9.33
C ALA A 28 -5.77 -2.48 -9.31
N ARG A 29 -6.46 -1.83 -8.35
CA ARG A 29 -7.92 -1.97 -8.16
C ARG A 29 -8.74 -0.82 -8.74
N GLY A 30 -8.09 0.27 -9.16
CA GLY A 30 -8.70 1.54 -9.56
C GLY A 30 -9.31 2.35 -8.41
N SER A 31 -9.51 1.76 -7.23
CA SER A 31 -10.02 2.44 -6.04
C SER A 31 -9.63 1.73 -4.74
N LEU A 32 -9.74 2.44 -3.62
CA LEU A 32 -9.49 1.97 -2.26
C LEU A 32 -10.78 2.09 -1.42
N PRO A 33 -10.99 1.19 -0.44
CA PRO A 33 -12.22 1.14 0.35
C PRO A 33 -12.57 2.46 1.07
N TRP A 34 -11.56 3.26 1.42
CA TRP A 34 -11.69 4.54 2.13
C TRP A 34 -11.85 5.77 1.21
N GLN A 35 -12.09 5.59 -0.09
CA GLN A 35 -12.43 6.68 -1.01
C GLN A 35 -13.93 6.99 -1.03
N GLY A 36 -14.31 8.17 -1.54
CA GLY A 36 -15.72 8.53 -1.75
C GLY A 36 -16.53 8.90 -0.50
N LEU A 37 -15.91 9.02 0.67
CA LEU A 37 -16.59 9.39 1.91
C LEU A 37 -17.24 10.78 1.83
N LYS A 38 -18.57 10.83 2.02
CA LYS A 38 -19.35 12.07 2.11
C LYS A 38 -19.32 12.62 3.53
N VAL A 39 -18.29 13.40 3.85
CA VAL A 39 -18.11 14.03 5.16
C VAL A 39 -17.75 15.49 4.94
N GLN A 40 -18.50 16.41 5.57
CA GLN A 40 -18.33 17.85 5.36
C GLN A 40 -17.11 18.40 6.13
N ASN A 41 -16.81 17.83 7.31
CA ASN A 41 -15.70 18.26 8.14
C ASN A 41 -14.39 17.53 7.77
N ALA A 42 -13.34 18.29 7.45
CA ALA A 42 -12.03 17.74 7.08
C ALA A 42 -11.40 16.87 8.19
N LYS A 43 -11.55 17.25 9.46
CA LYS A 43 -11.03 16.49 10.61
C LYS A 43 -11.75 15.15 10.77
N GLU A 44 -13.08 15.16 10.65
CA GLU A 44 -13.89 13.95 10.71
C GLU A 44 -13.60 13.02 9.52
N ARG A 45 -13.42 13.59 8.32
CA ARG A 45 -13.01 12.83 7.12
C ARG A 45 -11.66 12.16 7.36
N PHE A 46 -10.70 12.88 7.92
CA PHE A 46 -9.37 12.36 8.23
C PHE A 46 -9.43 11.20 9.24
N GLN A 47 -10.25 11.32 10.29
CA GLN A 47 -10.45 10.26 11.29
C GLN A 47 -11.12 9.03 10.66
N LYS A 48 -12.21 9.20 9.92
CA LYS A 48 -12.93 8.10 9.25
C LYS A 48 -12.04 7.32 8.27
N ILE A 49 -11.21 8.02 7.49
CA ILE A 49 -10.25 7.35 6.59
C ILE A 49 -9.26 6.51 7.40
N GLY A 50 -8.73 7.05 8.50
CA GLY A 50 -7.81 6.33 9.39
C GLY A 50 -8.44 5.06 9.98
N GLU A 51 -9.67 5.16 10.47
CA GLU A 51 -10.43 4.03 11.00
C GLU A 51 -10.68 2.97 9.93
N MET A 52 -11.11 3.36 8.73
CA MET A 52 -11.31 2.42 7.64
C MET A 52 -10.02 1.70 7.25
N LYS A 53 -8.88 2.41 7.16
CA LYS A 53 -7.58 1.78 6.87
C LYS A 53 -7.17 0.76 7.91
N LYS A 54 -7.39 1.07 9.20
CA LYS A 54 -7.10 0.19 10.32
C LYS A 54 -8.02 -1.04 10.33
N ASN A 55 -9.30 -0.85 10.00
CA ASN A 55 -10.32 -1.89 10.05
C ASN A 55 -10.40 -2.73 8.77
N THR A 56 -9.76 -2.30 7.67
CA THR A 56 -9.65 -3.10 6.45
C THR A 56 -8.55 -4.14 6.62
N PRO A 57 -8.87 -5.44 6.65
CA PRO A 57 -7.86 -6.50 6.72
C PRO A 57 -6.96 -6.47 5.49
N ILE A 58 -5.68 -6.82 5.66
CA ILE A 58 -4.73 -6.87 4.54
C ILE A 58 -5.20 -7.88 3.48
N ASP A 59 -5.67 -9.05 3.90
CA ASP A 59 -6.15 -10.10 2.99
C ASP A 59 -7.32 -9.63 2.13
N SER A 60 -8.22 -8.82 2.69
CA SER A 60 -9.34 -8.23 1.93
C SER A 60 -8.88 -7.09 1.02
N LEU A 61 -7.92 -6.27 1.46
CA LEU A 61 -7.37 -5.19 0.65
C LEU A 61 -6.62 -5.76 -0.57
N CYS A 62 -5.83 -6.81 -0.34
CA CYS A 62 -4.91 -7.41 -1.30
C CYS A 62 -5.47 -8.69 -1.95
N GLU A 63 -6.78 -8.91 -1.89
CA GLU A 63 -7.43 -10.05 -2.53
C GLU A 63 -7.10 -10.10 -4.03
N GLY A 64 -6.55 -11.24 -4.49
CA GLY A 64 -6.06 -11.44 -5.86
C GLY A 64 -4.61 -11.02 -6.11
N TYR A 65 -3.94 -10.40 -5.13
CA TYR A 65 -2.57 -9.86 -5.22
C TYR A 65 -1.71 -10.35 -4.04
N PRO A 66 -1.30 -11.63 -4.01
CA PRO A 66 -0.59 -12.22 -2.87
C PRO A 66 0.74 -11.51 -2.55
N GLU A 67 1.47 -11.04 -3.57
CA GLU A 67 2.69 -10.25 -3.43
C GLU A 67 2.45 -8.92 -2.69
N MET A 68 1.29 -8.30 -2.92
CA MET A 68 0.89 -7.09 -2.19
C MET A 68 0.51 -7.39 -0.75
N ALA A 69 -0.10 -8.55 -0.46
CA ALA A 69 -0.36 -8.96 0.91
C ALA A 69 0.94 -9.14 1.71
N GLU A 70 1.94 -9.80 1.12
CA GLU A 70 3.27 -9.98 1.72
C GLU A 70 3.96 -8.62 1.95
N TYR A 71 3.94 -7.72 0.96
CA TYR A 71 4.46 -6.36 1.09
C TYR A 71 3.79 -5.61 2.25
N MET A 72 2.44 -5.58 2.27
CA MET A 72 1.66 -4.84 3.26
C MET A 72 1.83 -5.39 4.67
N GLN A 73 1.95 -6.71 4.81
CA GLN A 73 2.26 -7.35 6.08
C GLN A 73 3.64 -6.91 6.57
N TYR A 74 4.68 -7.00 5.73
CA TYR A 74 6.02 -6.58 6.12
C TYR A 74 6.07 -5.11 6.56
N VAL A 75 5.57 -4.18 5.75
CA VAL A 75 5.71 -2.74 6.04
C VAL A 75 4.90 -2.29 7.27
N ARG A 76 3.77 -2.94 7.57
CA ARG A 76 2.97 -2.65 8.77
C ARG A 76 3.59 -3.19 10.06
N HIS A 77 4.51 -4.15 9.97
CA HIS A 77 5.24 -4.70 11.13
C HIS A 77 6.55 -3.97 11.42
N LEU A 78 7.00 -3.06 10.56
CA LEU A 78 8.23 -2.29 10.78
C LEU A 78 8.12 -1.41 12.02
N GLU A 79 9.17 -1.40 12.84
CA GLU A 79 9.29 -0.49 13.96
C GLU A 79 9.64 0.94 13.52
N PHE A 80 9.42 1.91 14.40
CA PHE A 80 9.56 3.34 14.04
C PHE A 80 10.96 3.69 13.54
N TYR A 81 12.00 3.18 14.21
CA TYR A 81 13.40 3.40 13.86
C TYR A 81 13.98 2.27 12.98
N GLU A 82 13.21 1.26 12.62
CA GLU A 82 13.71 0.13 11.84
C GLU A 82 14.14 0.57 10.44
N GLU A 83 15.23 -0.02 9.96
CA GLU A 83 15.64 0.13 8.56
C GLU A 83 14.95 -0.94 7.72
N PRO A 84 14.08 -0.55 6.76
CA PRO A 84 13.40 -1.52 5.92
C PRO A 84 14.39 -2.32 5.07
N ASN A 85 14.15 -3.61 4.90
CA ASN A 85 14.89 -4.42 3.93
C ASN A 85 14.38 -4.15 2.52
N TYR A 86 14.86 -3.05 1.91
CA TYR A 86 14.46 -2.64 0.56
C TYR A 86 14.75 -3.70 -0.52
N ARG A 87 15.79 -4.53 -0.31
CA ARG A 87 16.12 -5.63 -1.22
C ARG A 87 15.03 -6.70 -1.20
N PHE A 88 14.55 -7.07 0.00
CA PHE A 88 13.44 -7.99 0.16
C PHE A 88 12.16 -7.44 -0.48
N LEU A 89 11.81 -6.18 -0.21
CA LEU A 89 10.63 -5.54 -0.79
C LEU A 89 10.64 -5.53 -2.33
N ARG A 90 11.79 -5.24 -2.94
CA ARG A 90 11.95 -5.35 -4.41
C ARG A 90 11.83 -6.80 -4.89
N HIS A 91 12.40 -7.74 -4.14
CA HIS A 91 12.40 -9.16 -4.50
C HIS A 91 11.00 -9.77 -4.56
N ILE A 92 10.08 -9.33 -3.69
CA ILE A 92 8.66 -9.71 -3.74
C ILE A 92 8.10 -9.44 -5.15
N PHE A 93 8.28 -8.22 -5.65
CA PHE A 93 7.74 -7.81 -6.94
C PHE A 93 8.46 -8.42 -8.14
N THR A 94 9.80 -8.52 -8.11
CA THR A 94 10.53 -9.19 -9.21
C THR A 94 10.14 -10.67 -9.32
N THR A 95 9.90 -11.32 -8.18
CA THR A 95 9.43 -12.72 -8.16
C THR A 95 8.02 -12.83 -8.72
N ALA A 96 7.11 -11.92 -8.35
CA ALA A 96 5.77 -11.88 -8.89
C ALA A 96 5.77 -11.65 -10.42
N LEU A 97 6.60 -10.72 -10.91
CA LEU A 97 6.79 -10.44 -12.34
C LEU A 97 7.16 -11.72 -13.11
N HIS A 98 8.23 -12.40 -12.67
CA HIS A 98 8.71 -13.61 -13.33
C HIS A 98 7.71 -14.78 -13.23
N LYS A 99 7.04 -14.96 -12.08
CA LYS A 99 6.02 -16.01 -11.89
C LYS A 99 4.82 -15.84 -12.83
N ASN A 100 4.51 -14.60 -13.22
CA ASN A 100 3.44 -14.30 -14.16
C ASN A 100 3.92 -14.28 -15.63
N GLY A 101 5.18 -14.64 -15.90
CA GLY A 101 5.74 -14.71 -17.25
C GLY A 101 6.05 -13.34 -17.87
N PHE A 102 6.16 -12.30 -17.05
CA PHE A 102 6.56 -10.97 -17.50
C PHE A 102 8.07 -10.76 -17.35
N GLU A 103 8.60 -9.83 -18.16
CA GLU A 103 9.97 -9.35 -18.08
C GLU A 103 9.97 -7.85 -17.72
N ASP A 104 11.08 -7.35 -17.18
CA ASP A 104 11.27 -5.91 -16.96
C ASP A 104 11.77 -5.26 -18.26
N ASP A 105 10.89 -5.24 -19.26
CA ASP A 105 11.15 -4.76 -20.62
C ASP A 105 10.93 -3.25 -20.79
N GLN A 106 10.53 -2.56 -19.71
CA GLN A 106 10.16 -1.15 -19.69
C GLN A 106 8.93 -0.81 -20.58
N ILE A 107 8.12 -1.81 -20.93
CA ILE A 107 6.87 -1.64 -21.68
C ILE A 107 5.70 -1.56 -20.69
N PHE A 108 5.13 -0.36 -20.56
CA PHE A 108 4.02 -0.09 -19.66
C PHE A 108 2.69 0.08 -20.40
N ASP A 109 1.57 0.01 -19.68
CA ASP A 109 0.20 0.09 -20.24
C ASP A 109 -0.09 1.33 -21.11
N TRP A 110 0.65 2.43 -20.89
CA TRP A 110 0.50 3.68 -21.65
C TRP A 110 1.43 3.80 -22.86
N ILE A 111 2.30 2.82 -23.09
CA ILE A 111 3.12 2.75 -24.31
C ILE A 111 2.24 2.09 -25.37
N ASP A 112 1.82 2.88 -26.36
CA ASP A 112 0.98 2.41 -27.47
C ASP A 112 1.56 1.14 -28.13
N LYS A 113 0.68 0.19 -28.47
CA LYS A 113 1.01 -0.95 -29.33
C LYS A 113 0.85 -0.59 -30.81
#